data_AF-A0A8X7Q2F1-F1
#
_entry.id   AF-A0A8X7Q2F1-F1
#
_cell.length_a   1.000
_cell.length_b   1.000
_cell.length_c   1.000
_cell.angle_alpha   90.00
_cell.angle_beta   90.00
_cell.angle_gamma   90.00
#
_symmetry.space_group_name_H-M   'P 1'
#
loop_
_entity.id
_entity.type
_entity.pdbx_description
1 polymer ?
#
loop_
_entity_poly.entity_id
_entity_poly.type
_entity_poly.pdbx_seq_one_letter_code
_entity_poly.pdbx_strand_id
1 'polypeptide(L)'
;MSKAGSYGGGLGYSHEDWPKHFQPIPRNQFQKSGNQSLYEVKETKTARVARIDTPGSTVSSLVYWIDGKNLHFFADEPDMPEYCYEGRKYGGTMVFDPVAYEMKKARAKLVNGVLWITVPKITGGVNAKTVRC
;
A
#
# COMPACT_ATOMS: atom_id res chain seq x y z
N MET A 1 42.12 5.43 -20.44
CA MET A 1 41.33 4.43 -21.18
C MET A 1 39.96 4.38 -20.53
N SER A 2 38.94 4.98 -21.15
CA SER A 2 37.58 5.04 -20.59
C SER A 2 36.63 4.51 -21.65
N LYS A 3 36.08 3.30 -21.45
CA LYS A 3 34.92 2.80 -22.19
C LYS A 3 33.69 3.09 -21.33
N ALA A 4 32.92 4.10 -21.73
CA ALA A 4 31.55 4.25 -21.27
C ALA A 4 30.68 3.23 -22.04
N GLY A 5 29.98 2.38 -21.29
CA GLY A 5 29.02 1.43 -21.85
C GLY A 5 27.84 2.18 -22.49
N SER A 6 27.45 1.71 -23.67
CA SER A 6 26.30 2.20 -24.42
C SER A 6 25.01 1.85 -23.67
N TYR A 7 24.26 2.86 -23.27
CA TYR A 7 22.89 2.70 -22.77
C TYR A 7 21.99 2.41 -23.97
N GLY A 8 21.36 1.24 -23.97
CA GLY A 8 20.38 0.86 -24.99
C GLY A 8 19.24 1.86 -25.01
N GLY A 9 19.15 2.62 -26.10
CA GLY A 9 18.03 3.51 -26.38
C GLY A 9 16.76 2.69 -26.60
N GLY A 10 15.94 2.56 -25.57
CA GLY A 10 14.55 2.17 -25.75
C GLY A 10 13.85 3.27 -26.55
N LEU A 11 13.23 2.89 -27.66
CA LEU A 11 12.37 3.76 -28.47
C LEU A 11 11.30 4.37 -27.56
N GLY A 12 11.46 5.65 -27.21
CA GLY A 12 10.45 6.41 -26.49
C GLY A 12 9.27 6.62 -27.43
N TYR A 13 8.16 5.94 -27.19
CA TYR A 13 6.92 6.19 -27.90
C TYR A 13 6.43 7.61 -27.57
N SER A 14 6.30 8.46 -28.58
CA SER A 14 5.59 9.73 -28.45
C SER A 14 4.10 9.44 -28.26
N HIS A 15 3.42 10.24 -27.44
CA HIS A 15 1.97 10.15 -27.26
C HIS A 15 1.18 10.38 -28.57
N GLU A 16 1.85 10.91 -29.59
CA GLU A 16 1.32 11.16 -30.93
C GLU A 16 1.28 9.91 -31.83
N ASP A 17 2.08 8.89 -31.52
CA ASP A 17 2.15 7.63 -32.29
C ASP A 17 1.08 6.61 -31.86
N TRP A 18 0.24 6.97 -30.89
CA TRP A 18 -0.81 6.08 -30.40
C TRP A 18 -1.99 6.01 -31.39
N PRO A 19 -2.40 4.80 -31.83
CA PRO A 19 -3.56 4.65 -32.69
C PRO A 19 -4.81 5.23 -32.01
N LYS A 20 -5.45 6.22 -32.64
CA LYS A 20 -6.59 7.00 -32.10
C LYS A 20 -7.82 6.18 -31.68
N HIS A 21 -7.85 4.89 -32.02
CA HIS A 21 -8.99 3.99 -31.78
C HIS A 21 -8.65 2.77 -30.91
N PHE A 22 -7.45 2.70 -30.32
CA PHE A 22 -7.16 1.63 -29.36
C PHE A 22 -7.84 1.93 -28.04
N GLN A 23 -8.57 0.94 -27.51
CA GLN A 23 -9.04 1.03 -26.13
C GLN A 23 -7.82 1.20 -25.20
N PRO A 24 -7.94 1.99 -24.12
CA PRO A 24 -6.84 2.15 -23.16
C PRO A 24 -6.34 0.77 -22.77
N ILE A 25 -5.03 0.52 -22.88
CA ILE A 25 -4.47 -0.74 -22.41
C ILE A 25 -4.83 -0.88 -20.93
N PRO A 26 -5.54 -1.95 -20.52
CA PRO A 26 -5.82 -2.18 -19.12
C PRO A 26 -4.50 -2.23 -18.36
N ARG A 27 -4.43 -1.52 -17.23
CA ARG A 27 -3.20 -1.42 -16.42
C ARG A 27 -2.65 -2.79 -16.02
N ASN A 28 -3.50 -3.81 -15.93
CA ASN A 28 -3.13 -5.21 -15.73
C ASN A 28 -3.98 -6.13 -16.62
N GLN A 29 -3.42 -6.56 -17.76
CA GLN A 29 -4.11 -7.41 -18.74
C GLN A 29 -4.37 -8.85 -18.24
N PHE A 30 -3.66 -9.31 -17.21
CA PHE A 30 -3.81 -10.65 -16.67
C PHE A 30 -4.87 -10.74 -15.56
N GLN A 31 -5.29 -9.60 -15.02
CA GLN A 31 -6.29 -9.54 -13.97
C GLN A 31 -7.70 -9.54 -14.55
N LYS A 32 -8.32 -10.73 -14.55
CA LYS A 32 -9.67 -10.96 -15.08
C LYS A 32 -10.79 -10.47 -14.14
N SER A 33 -10.52 -10.37 -12.84
CA SER A 33 -11.48 -9.97 -11.81
C SER A 33 -10.77 -9.47 -10.54
N GLY A 34 -11.50 -8.79 -9.66
CA GLY A 34 -10.98 -8.26 -8.39
C GLY A 34 -10.59 -6.79 -8.46
N ASN A 35 -10.07 -6.26 -7.36
CA ASN A 35 -9.74 -4.83 -7.23
C ASN A 35 -8.59 -4.41 -8.16
N GLN A 36 -8.84 -3.46 -9.06
CA GLN A 36 -7.87 -2.97 -10.03
C GLN A 36 -6.94 -1.87 -9.49
N SER A 37 -7.24 -1.35 -8.29
CA SER A 37 -6.43 -0.32 -7.64
C SER A 37 -5.34 -0.97 -6.79
N LEU A 38 -4.16 -0.34 -6.76
CA LEU A 38 -3.00 -0.76 -5.97
C LEU A 38 -3.30 -0.79 -4.46
N TYR A 39 -4.31 -0.05 -4.03
CA TYR A 39 -4.82 -0.08 -2.68
C TYR A 39 -6.33 0.16 -2.68
N GLU A 40 -6.97 -0.23 -1.57
CA GLU A 40 -8.37 0.07 -1.27
C GLU A 40 -8.50 0.32 0.22
N VAL A 41 -9.33 1.30 0.57
CA VAL A 41 -9.68 1.59 1.95
C VAL A 41 -11.18 1.38 2.10
N LYS A 42 -11.55 0.55 3.07
CA LYS A 42 -12.92 0.25 3.41
C LYS A 42 -13.24 0.68 4.83
N GLU A 43 -14.26 1.50 4.95
CA GLU A 43 -14.84 1.89 6.22
C GLU A 43 -15.86 0.84 6.65
N THR A 44 -15.70 0.26 7.84
CA THR A 44 -16.66 -0.69 8.42
C THR A 44 -17.31 -0.08 9.65
N LYS A 45 -18.29 -0.77 10.23
CA LYS A 45 -18.95 -0.31 11.48
C LYS A 45 -17.96 -0.23 12.65
N THR A 46 -16.94 -1.09 12.68
CA THR A 46 -16.05 -1.26 13.84
C THR A 46 -14.60 -0.88 13.56
N ALA A 47 -14.20 -0.66 12.31
CA ALA A 47 -12.82 -0.38 11.93
C ALA A 47 -12.72 0.26 10.54
N ARG A 48 -11.57 0.90 10.27
CA ARG A 48 -11.10 1.17 8.91
C ARG A 48 -10.09 0.10 8.51
N VAL A 49 -10.31 -0.51 7.34
CA VAL A 49 -9.46 -1.58 6.80
C VAL A 49 -8.86 -1.08 5.48
N ALA A 50 -7.54 -1.12 5.36
CA ALA A 50 -6.85 -0.91 4.10
C ALA A 50 -6.27 -2.23 3.58
N ARG A 51 -6.45 -2.45 2.29
CA ARG A 51 -5.83 -3.51 1.48
C ARG A 51 -4.83 -2.84 0.54
N ILE A 52 -3.57 -3.22 0.58
CA ILE A 52 -2.51 -2.66 -0.27
C ILE A 52 -1.81 -3.83 -0.95
N ASP A 53 -1.69 -3.77 -2.27
CA ASP A 53 -1.00 -4.79 -3.05
C ASP A 53 0.52 -4.52 -3.03
N THR A 54 1.26 -5.38 -2.35
CA THR A 54 2.72 -5.37 -2.20
C THR A 54 3.32 -6.71 -2.67
N PRO A 55 3.16 -7.05 -3.97
CA PRO A 55 3.65 -8.31 -4.51
C PRO A 55 5.17 -8.44 -4.33
N GLY A 56 5.65 -9.67 -4.09
CA GLY A 56 7.07 -9.96 -3.86
C GLY A 56 7.57 -9.62 -2.45
N SER A 57 6.83 -8.85 -1.65
CA SER A 57 7.19 -8.57 -0.27
C SER A 57 6.97 -9.77 0.65
N THR A 58 7.86 -9.93 1.63
CA THR A 58 7.80 -10.99 2.63
C THR A 58 7.33 -10.44 3.98
N VAL A 59 6.78 -11.29 4.85
CA VAL A 59 6.37 -10.85 6.19
C VAL A 59 7.55 -10.28 6.99
N SER A 60 8.75 -10.82 6.78
CA SER A 60 9.99 -10.33 7.40
C SER A 60 10.40 -8.93 6.97
N SER A 61 10.02 -8.48 5.77
CA SER A 61 10.30 -7.12 5.30
C SER A 61 9.23 -6.10 5.70
N LEU A 62 8.09 -6.54 6.26
CA LEU A 62 7.06 -5.63 6.73
C LEU A 62 7.49 -4.94 8.03
N VAL A 63 7.58 -3.62 7.95
CA VAL A 63 7.72 -2.74 9.12
C VAL A 63 6.52 -1.80 9.16
N TYR A 64 5.91 -1.62 10.33
CA TYR A 64 4.91 -0.58 10.53
C TYR A 64 5.07 0.05 11.90
N TRP A 65 4.80 1.35 11.98
CA TRP A 65 4.88 2.09 13.24
C TRP A 65 3.84 3.21 13.27
N ILE A 66 3.57 3.69 14.48
CA ILE A 66 2.61 4.76 14.72
C ILE A 66 3.38 5.96 15.23
N ASP A 67 3.18 7.10 14.57
CA ASP A 67 3.68 8.40 14.99
C ASP A 67 2.51 9.36 15.18
N GLY A 68 2.09 9.54 16.44
CA GLY A 68 0.90 10.31 16.80
C GLY A 68 -0.37 9.80 16.12
N LYS A 69 -0.84 10.55 15.12
CA LYS A 69 -2.05 10.24 14.33
C LYS A 69 -1.76 9.53 13.00
N ASN A 70 -0.49 9.30 12.71
CA ASN A 70 -0.02 8.70 11.47
C ASN A 70 0.32 7.23 11.72
N LEU A 71 -0.12 6.36 10.82
CA LEU A 71 0.38 4.99 10.71
C LEU A 71 1.24 4.93 9.45
N HIS A 72 2.50 4.60 9.65
CA HIS A 72 3.46 4.38 8.57
C HIS A 72 3.64 2.89 8.35
N PHE A 73 3.83 2.50 7.10
CA PHE A 73 4.25 1.15 6.75
C PHE A 73 5.33 1.19 5.69
N PHE A 74 6.17 0.18 5.71
CA PHE A 74 7.17 -0.11 4.70
C PHE A 74 7.22 -1.62 4.48
N ALA A 75 7.35 -2.04 3.22
CA ALA A 75 7.60 -3.41 2.83
C ALA A 75 8.43 -3.41 1.56
N ASP A 76 9.47 -4.22 1.51
CA ASP A 76 10.30 -4.40 0.32
C ASP A 76 10.26 -5.84 -0.18
N GLU A 77 10.38 -5.98 -1.49
CA GLU A 77 10.75 -7.21 -2.16
C GLU A 77 12.28 -7.29 -2.18
N PRO A 78 12.88 -8.42 -1.78
CA PRO A 78 14.33 -8.54 -1.66
C PRO A 78 15.02 -8.41 -3.03
N ASP A 79 16.24 -7.89 -2.99
CA ASP A 79 17.11 -7.79 -4.16
C ASP A 79 17.42 -9.20 -4.71
N MET A 80 17.41 -9.33 -6.04
CA MET A 80 17.83 -10.52 -6.76
C MET A 80 19.05 -10.16 -7.63
N PRO A 81 20.27 -10.19 -7.06
CA PRO A 81 21.49 -9.75 -7.75
C PRO A 81 21.80 -10.58 -9.01
N GLU A 82 21.38 -11.85 -9.05
CA GLU A 82 21.51 -12.73 -10.22
C GLU A 82 20.79 -12.17 -11.46
N TYR A 83 19.77 -11.34 -11.24
CA TYR A 83 18.98 -10.68 -12.28
C TYR A 83 19.24 -9.17 -12.36
N CYS A 84 20.25 -8.65 -11.64
CA CYS A 84 20.47 -7.21 -11.46
C CYS A 84 19.17 -6.47 -11.07
N TYR A 85 18.38 -7.07 -10.18
CA TYR A 85 17.07 -6.56 -9.79
C TYR A 85 17.11 -6.08 -8.33
N GLU A 86 16.87 -4.79 -8.12
CA GLU A 86 16.91 -4.11 -6.80
C GLU A 86 15.60 -4.21 -5.99
N GLY A 87 14.70 -5.13 -6.38
CA GLY A 87 13.42 -5.28 -5.72
C GLY A 87 12.46 -4.11 -5.94
N ARG A 88 11.26 -4.24 -5.35
CA ARG A 88 10.27 -3.17 -5.24
C ARG A 88 10.16 -2.73 -3.79
N LYS A 89 10.02 -1.42 -3.59
CA LYS A 89 9.85 -0.81 -2.27
C LYS A 89 8.47 -0.19 -2.18
N TYR A 90 7.71 -0.61 -1.18
CA TYR A 90 6.37 -0.15 -0.89
C TYR A 90 6.39 0.62 0.43
N GLY A 91 5.86 1.83 0.42
CA GLY A 91 5.74 2.63 1.62
C GLY A 91 4.54 3.53 1.54
N GLY A 92 3.96 3.84 2.69
CA GLY A 92 2.82 4.72 2.76
C GLY A 92 2.54 5.22 4.16
N THR A 93 1.74 6.28 4.21
CA THR A 93 1.27 6.88 5.46
C THR A 93 -0.24 6.98 5.41
N MET A 94 -0.89 6.52 6.47
CA MET A 94 -2.31 6.66 6.69
C MET A 94 -2.55 7.59 7.88
N VAL A 95 -3.35 8.63 7.67
CA VAL A 95 -3.71 9.60 8.72
C VAL A 95 -5.06 9.25 9.31
N PHE A 96 -5.14 9.19 10.63
CA PHE A 96 -6.36 8.89 11.36
C PHE A 96 -6.76 10.03 12.28
N ASP A 97 -8.05 10.17 12.54
CA ASP A 97 -8.54 11.02 13.61
C ASP A 97 -8.42 10.27 14.95
N PRO A 98 -7.60 10.76 15.91
CA PRO A 98 -7.42 10.09 17.20
C PRO A 98 -8.70 10.04 18.04
N VAL A 99 -9.72 10.86 17.73
CA VAL A 99 -11.02 10.84 18.42
C VAL A 99 -11.92 9.70 17.91
N ALA A 100 -11.74 9.28 16.66
CA ALA A 100 -12.57 8.25 16.03
C ALA A 100 -11.93 6.86 16.02
N TYR A 101 -10.59 6.76 16.10
CA TYR A 101 -9.85 5.52 15.89
C TYR A 101 -8.88 5.19 17.02
N GLU A 102 -8.86 3.91 17.44
CA GLU A 102 -7.98 3.41 18.48
C GLU A 102 -6.64 2.95 17.87
N MET A 103 -5.77 3.92 17.55
CA MET A 103 -4.49 3.71 16.88
C MET A 103 -3.61 2.66 17.57
N LYS A 104 -3.61 2.62 18.91
CA LYS A 104 -2.84 1.64 19.70
C LYS A 104 -3.23 0.18 19.41
N LYS A 105 -4.42 -0.06 18.86
CA LYS A 105 -4.89 -1.39 18.47
C LYS A 105 -4.78 -1.63 16.96
N ALA A 106 -4.08 -0.76 16.22
CA ALA A 106 -3.81 -0.98 14.81
C ALA A 106 -3.00 -2.25 14.60
N ARG A 107 -3.37 -3.01 13.57
CA ARG A 107 -2.71 -4.27 13.20
C ARG A 107 -2.41 -4.27 11.71
N ALA A 108 -1.20 -4.66 11.37
CA ALA A 108 -0.79 -4.94 10.00
C ALA A 108 -0.60 -6.44 9.81
N LYS A 109 -1.05 -6.99 8.68
CA LYS A 109 -0.84 -8.39 8.28
C LYS A 109 -0.52 -8.44 6.80
N LEU A 110 0.62 -9.05 6.44
CA LEU A 110 0.97 -9.30 5.06
C LEU A 110 0.71 -10.78 4.72
N VAL A 111 -0.12 -11.03 3.70
CA VAL A 111 -0.49 -12.37 3.25
C VAL A 111 -0.42 -12.41 1.73
N ASN A 112 0.43 -13.29 1.18
CA ASN A 112 0.58 -13.50 -0.26
C ASN A 112 0.78 -12.21 -1.07
N GLY A 113 1.64 -11.31 -0.59
CA GLY A 113 1.89 -10.03 -1.26
C GLY A 113 0.75 -9.02 -1.14
N VAL A 114 -0.19 -9.21 -0.21
CA VAL A 114 -1.25 -8.24 0.11
C VAL A 114 -1.15 -7.82 1.57
N LEU A 115 -0.88 -6.55 1.80
CA LEU A 115 -0.84 -5.93 3.11
C LEU A 115 -2.24 -5.48 3.55
N TRP A 116 -2.67 -5.98 4.68
CA TRP A 116 -3.90 -5.63 5.36
C TRP A 116 -3.60 -4.80 6.61
N ILE A 117 -4.06 -3.56 6.63
CA ILE A 117 -3.98 -2.67 7.80
C ILE A 117 -5.38 -2.51 8.36
N THR A 118 -5.58 -2.86 9.63
CA THR A 118 -6.87 -2.70 10.32
C THR A 118 -6.68 -1.76 11.51
N VAL A 119 -7.44 -0.67 11.52
CA VAL A 119 -7.47 0.28 12.64
C VAL A 119 -8.89 0.31 13.21
N PRO A 120 -9.08 -0.18 14.45
CA PRO A 120 -10.39 -0.18 15.09
C PRO A 120 -10.92 1.24 15.32
N LYS A 121 -12.24 1.40 15.25
CA LYS A 121 -12.94 2.59 15.73
C LYS A 121 -13.03 2.54 17.25
N ILE A 122 -13.01 3.72 17.86
CA ILE A 122 -13.36 3.86 19.26
C ILE A 122 -14.87 3.66 19.37
N THR A 123 -15.29 2.49 19.83
CA THR A 123 -16.68 2.26 20.23
C THR A 123 -16.83 2.84 21.63
N GLY A 124 -17.76 3.79 21.79
CA GLY A 124 -17.91 4.58 23.01
C GLY A 124 -17.96 3.72 24.28
N GLY A 125 -16.92 3.84 25.09
CA GLY A 125 -17.00 3.54 26.52
C GLY A 125 -17.99 4.52 27.14
N VAL A 126 -19.22 4.07 27.31
CA VAL A 126 -20.15 4.60 28.30
C VAL A 126 -19.49 4.41 29.67
N ASN A 127 -18.85 5.46 30.15
CA ASN A 127 -18.72 5.78 31.56
C ASN A 127 -18.65 7.30 31.71
N ALA A 128 -19.61 8.00 31.09
CA ALA A 128 -20.11 9.21 31.72
C ALA A 128 -20.84 8.74 32.98
N LYS A 129 -20.10 8.64 34.10
CA LYS A 129 -20.73 8.66 35.41
C LYS A 129 -21.56 9.94 35.43
N THR A 130 -22.87 9.79 35.38
CA THR A 130 -23.82 10.77 35.87
C THR A 130 -23.42 11.08 37.30
N VAL A 131 -22.60 12.11 37.49
CA VAL A 131 -22.50 12.81 38.75
C VAL A 131 -23.75 13.67 38.80
N ARG A 132 -24.79 13.17 39.47
CA ARG A 132 -25.82 14.04 40.04
C ARG A 132 -25.17 14.75 41.22
N CYS A 133 -24.95 16.05 41.07
CA CYS A 133 -24.96 17.00 42.18
C CYS A 133 -26.22 17.85 42.00
#